data_AF-A0A8J5JMM4-F1
#
_entry.id   AF-A0A8J5JMM4-F1
#
_cell.length_a   1.000
_cell.length_b   1.000
_cell.length_c   1.000
_cell.angle_alpha   90.00
_cell.angle_beta   90.00
_cell.angle_gamma   90.00
#
_symmetry.space_group_name_H-M   'P 1'
#
loop_
_entity.id
_entity.type
_entity.pdbx_description
1 polymer ?
#
loop_
_entity_poly.entity_id
_entity_poly.type
_entity_poly.pdbx_seq_one_letter_code
_entity_poly.pdbx_strand_id
1 'polypeptide(L)'
;MYVRFWHEAPMAVRAPFNDLQLMKVLKEYPHEKVAHAAQAAISRHLWYLSEHLIGLSLFDDRIDTETKKNMVQNFQCPKKQDFSRRIVLSDETPISNVASFVTERN
;
A
#
# COMPACT_ATOMS: atom_id res chain seq x y z
N MET A 1 15.94 5.05 7.92
CA MET A 1 14.57 4.50 7.72
C MET A 1 14.26 4.18 6.25
N TYR A 2 14.46 5.10 5.30
CA TYR A 2 14.11 4.90 3.88
C TYR A 2 14.88 3.79 3.13
N VAL A 3 16.20 3.67 3.35
CA VAL A 3 17.08 2.76 2.58
C VAL A 3 16.63 1.29 2.62
N ARG A 4 16.08 0.85 3.76
CA ARG A 4 15.56 -0.52 3.93
C ARG A 4 14.40 -0.82 2.98
N PHE A 5 13.58 0.16 2.64
CA PHE A 5 12.46 -0.07 1.72
C PHE A 5 12.88 0.16 0.27
N TRP A 6 13.80 1.10 0.04
CA TRP A 6 14.27 1.47 -1.29
C TRP A 6 15.13 0.40 -1.98
N HIS A 7 15.95 -0.37 -1.25
CA HIS A 7 16.81 -1.38 -1.88
C HIS A 7 16.03 -2.51 -2.57
N GLU A 8 14.80 -2.77 -2.12
CA GLU A 8 13.88 -3.73 -2.73
C GLU A 8 12.90 -3.08 -3.73
N ALA A 9 12.96 -1.76 -3.93
CA ALA A 9 12.09 -1.05 -4.88
C ALA A 9 12.15 -1.61 -6.32
N PRO A 10 13.30 -2.12 -6.83
CA PRO A 10 13.33 -2.77 -8.15
C PRO A 10 12.50 -4.06 -8.22
N MET A 11 12.16 -4.67 -7.08
CA MET A 11 11.34 -5.86 -7.03
C MET A 11 9.86 -5.50 -6.98
N ALA A 12 9.21 -5.49 -8.15
CA ALA A 12 7.81 -5.10 -8.29
C ALA A 12 6.84 -5.91 -7.39
N VAL A 13 7.16 -7.17 -7.09
CA VAL A 13 6.37 -8.03 -6.18
C VAL A 13 6.37 -7.51 -4.74
N ARG A 14 7.51 -6.97 -4.30
CA ARG A 14 7.74 -6.51 -2.90
C ARG A 14 7.42 -5.04 -2.68
N ALA A 15 7.45 -4.25 -3.76
CA ALA A 15 7.26 -2.82 -3.71
C ALA A 15 5.94 -2.39 -3.01
N PRO A 16 4.76 -3.00 -3.29
CA PRO A 16 3.52 -2.62 -2.63
C PRO A 16 3.53 -2.83 -1.11
N PHE A 17 4.06 -3.97 -0.65
CA PHE A 17 4.16 -4.25 0.78
C PHE A 17 5.14 -3.29 1.47
N ASN A 18 6.29 -3.04 0.84
CA ASN A 18 7.34 -2.18 1.39
C ASN A 18 6.87 -0.73 1.55
N ASP A 19 6.15 -0.21 0.57
CA ASP A 19 5.60 1.14 0.60
C ASP A 19 4.57 1.30 1.72
N LEU A 20 3.69 0.32 1.90
CA LEU A 20 2.73 0.33 2.99
C LEU A 20 3.41 0.23 4.37
N GLN A 21 4.45 -0.59 4.50
CA GLN A 21 5.24 -0.67 5.74
C GLN A 21 5.97 0.64 6.03
N LEU A 22 6.55 1.28 5.02
CA LEU A 22 7.20 2.58 5.17
C LEU A 22 6.20 3.63 5.65
N MET A 23 4.97 3.64 5.12
CA MET A 23 3.92 4.54 5.58
C MET A 23 3.53 4.28 7.05
N LYS A 24 3.43 3.02 7.50
CA LYS A 24 3.20 2.70 8.93
C LYS A 24 4.31 3.27 9.82
N VAL A 25 5.56 3.04 9.44
CA VAL A 25 6.73 3.55 10.18
C VAL A 25 6.73 5.08 10.25
N LEU A 26 6.31 5.76 9.18
CA LEU A 26 6.24 7.23 9.16
C LEU A 26 5.12 7.78 10.06
N LYS A 27 3.99 7.08 10.21
CA LYS A 27 2.93 7.48 11.15
C LYS A 27 3.40 7.46 12.61
N GLU A 28 4.30 6.54 12.95
CA GLU A 28 4.86 6.42 14.30
C GLU A 28 6.14 7.27 14.50
N TYR A 29 6.57 8.03 13.49
CA TYR A 29 7.83 8.77 13.55
C TYR A 29 7.72 9.98 14.50
N PRO A 30 8.66 10.14 15.46
CA PRO A 30 8.52 11.12 16.56
C PRO A 30 8.61 12.59 16.13
N HIS A 31 9.07 12.88 14.92
CA HIS A 31 9.11 14.24 14.39
C HIS A 31 8.04 14.44 13.34
N GLU A 32 6.89 14.94 13.78
CA GLU A 32 5.68 15.15 12.96
C GLU A 32 5.96 15.91 11.66
N LYS A 33 6.75 16.99 11.69
CA LYS A 33 7.10 17.75 10.48
C LYS A 33 7.86 16.90 9.45
N VAL A 34 8.78 16.05 9.93
CA VAL A 34 9.56 15.15 9.08
C VAL A 34 8.68 14.02 8.57
N ALA A 35 7.85 13.46 9.45
CA ALA A 35 6.87 12.43 9.12
C ALA A 35 5.92 12.90 8.00
N HIS A 36 5.29 14.06 8.19
CA HIS A 36 4.37 14.65 7.22
C HIS A 36 5.05 14.97 5.89
N ALA A 37 6.25 15.57 5.91
CA ALA A 37 7.00 15.84 4.69
C ALA A 37 7.38 14.55 3.93
N ALA A 38 7.79 13.50 4.66
CA ALA A 38 8.12 12.21 4.07
C ALA A 38 6.89 11.48 3.53
N GLN A 39 5.78 11.47 4.26
CA GLN A 39 4.50 10.91 3.79
C GLN A 39 4.04 11.62 2.53
N ALA A 40 4.05 12.96 2.50
CA ALA A 40 3.72 13.74 1.31
C ALA A 40 4.65 13.42 0.12
N ALA A 41 5.93 13.13 0.37
CA ALA A 41 6.85 12.71 -0.68
C ALA A 41 6.52 11.31 -1.22
N ILE A 42 6.30 10.34 -0.35
CA ILE A 42 6.00 8.95 -0.72
C ILE A 42 4.64 8.85 -1.41
N SER A 43 3.62 9.58 -0.96
CA SER A 43 2.30 9.61 -1.62
C SER A 43 2.36 10.03 -3.09
N ARG A 44 3.37 10.81 -3.50
CA ARG A 44 3.61 11.12 -4.93
C ARG A 44 4.21 9.94 -5.70
N HIS A 45 4.93 9.05 -5.03
CA HIS A 45 5.51 7.84 -5.58
C HIS A 45 4.55 6.65 -5.62
N LEU A 46 3.45 6.67 -4.86
CA LEU A 46 2.40 5.63 -4.87
C LEU A 46 1.47 5.67 -6.10
N TRP A 47 1.82 6.42 -7.15
CA TRP A 47 1.01 6.50 -8.37
C TRP A 47 0.84 5.15 -9.08
N TYR A 48 1.76 4.21 -8.84
CA TYR A 48 1.71 2.85 -9.35
C TYR A 48 0.93 1.91 -8.43
N LEU A 49 0.55 2.33 -7.21
CA LEU A 49 -0.27 1.52 -6.32
C LEU A 49 -1.74 1.64 -6.76
N SER A 50 -2.07 0.99 -7.87
CA SER A 50 -3.44 0.80 -8.38
C SER A 50 -3.94 -0.60 -8.00
N GLU A 51 -5.26 -0.83 -8.09
CA GLU A 51 -5.85 -2.16 -7.82
C GLU A 51 -5.17 -3.30 -8.60
N HIS A 52 -4.72 -3.06 -9.83
CA HIS A 52 -4.06 -4.12 -10.60
C HIS A 52 -2.62 -4.39 -10.12
N LEU A 53 -1.93 -3.34 -9.68
CA LEU A 53 -0.51 -3.42 -9.30
C LEU A 53 -0.33 -3.83 -7.84
N ILE A 54 -1.30 -3.53 -6.95
CA ILE A 54 -1.36 -4.16 -5.61
C ILE A 54 -1.53 -5.69 -5.74
N GLY A 55 -2.12 -6.19 -6.84
CA GLY A 55 -2.21 -7.62 -7.12
C GLY A 55 -0.85 -8.33 -7.22
N LEU A 56 0.23 -7.60 -7.54
CA LEU A 56 1.59 -8.16 -7.54
C LEU A 56 2.02 -8.66 -6.16
N SER A 57 1.46 -8.09 -5.08
CA SER A 57 1.79 -8.52 -3.72
C SER A 57 1.20 -9.90 -3.39
N LEU A 58 0.29 -10.46 -4.20
CA LEU A 58 -0.13 -11.86 -4.07
C LEU A 58 1.06 -12.84 -4.16
N PHE A 59 2.11 -12.45 -4.88
CA PHE A 59 3.32 -13.25 -5.05
C PHE A 59 4.39 -12.94 -3.98
N ASP A 60 4.16 -11.98 -3.09
CA ASP A 60 5.07 -11.68 -1.99
C ASP A 60 4.96 -12.78 -0.92
N ASP A 61 6.07 -13.44 -0.61
CA ASP A 61 6.17 -14.54 0.36
C ASP A 61 5.95 -14.07 1.80
N ARG A 62 6.08 -12.76 2.06
CA ARG A 62 5.89 -12.15 3.38
C ARG A 62 4.43 -11.88 3.72
N ILE A 63 3.54 -11.93 2.73
CA ILE A 63 2.09 -11.79 2.95
C ILE A 63 1.52 -13.15 3.28
N ASP A 64 0.80 -13.23 4.39
CA ASP A 64 0.19 -14.47 4.85
C ASP A 64 -0.94 -14.93 3.91
N THR A 65 -1.20 -16.24 3.92
CA THR A 65 -2.19 -16.85 3.04
C THR A 65 -3.59 -16.31 3.25
N GLU A 66 -3.95 -15.90 4.47
CA GLU A 66 -5.29 -15.37 4.76
C GLU A 66 -5.46 -13.97 4.16
N THR A 67 -4.46 -13.11 4.28
CA THR A 67 -4.43 -11.81 3.59
C THR A 67 -4.50 -11.99 2.07
N LYS A 68 -3.80 -12.98 1.50
CA LYS A 68 -3.88 -13.27 0.05
C LYS A 68 -5.29 -13.71 -0.38
N LYS A 69 -5.96 -14.56 0.41
CA LYS A 69 -7.36 -14.92 0.14
C LYS A 69 -8.27 -13.71 0.17
N ASN A 70 -8.11 -12.82 1.16
CA ASN A 70 -8.89 -11.59 1.27
C ASN A 70 -8.68 -10.68 0.05
N MET A 71 -7.43 -10.52 -0.41
CA MET A 71 -7.13 -9.80 -1.65
C MET A 71 -7.86 -10.41 -2.86
N VAL A 72 -7.82 -11.73 -3.03
CA VAL A 72 -8.50 -12.42 -4.14
C VAL A 72 -10.02 -12.27 -4.06
N GLN A 73 -10.61 -12.37 -2.86
CA GLN A 73 -12.05 -12.14 -2.66
C GLN A 73 -12.45 -10.71 -3.03
N ASN A 74 -11.64 -9.73 -2.65
CA ASN A 74 -11.90 -8.33 -2.98
C ASN A 74 -11.81 -8.09 -4.49
N PHE A 75 -10.87 -8.75 -5.20
CA PHE A 75 -10.79 -8.70 -6.67
C PHE A 75 -12.03 -9.25 -7.38
N GLN A 76 -12.72 -10.23 -6.78
CA GLN A 76 -13.91 -10.85 -7.36
C GLN A 76 -15.20 -10.04 -7.13
N CYS A 77 -15.17 -9.03 -6.26
CA CYS A 77 -16.34 -8.18 -6.01
C CYS A 77 -16.59 -7.22 -7.19
N PRO A 78 -17.86 -7.04 -7.63
CA PRO A 78 -18.19 -6.13 -8.72
C PRO A 78 -17.80 -4.68 -8.38
N LYS A 79 -17.09 -4.04 -9.31
CA LYS A 79 -16.51 -2.70 -9.14
C LYS A 79 -17.61 -1.64 -8.94
N LYS A 80 -17.64 -0.99 -7.78
CA LYS A 80 -18.40 0.26 -7.60
C LYS A 80 -17.60 1.42 -8.21
N GLN A 81 -17.73 1.64 -9.52
CA GLN A 81 -17.18 2.81 -10.26
C GLN A 81 -15.71 2.67 -10.76
N ASP A 82 -15.39 3.38 -11.85
CA ASP A 82 -14.08 3.36 -12.53
C ASP A 82 -12.94 3.85 -11.61
N PHE A 83 -12.16 2.92 -11.07
CA PHE A 83 -11.03 3.17 -10.19
C PHE A 83 -9.68 3.11 -10.91
N SER A 84 -9.52 3.92 -11.96
CA SER A 84 -8.18 4.42 -12.33
C SER A 84 -7.64 5.42 -11.29
N ARG A 85 -8.19 5.45 -10.07
CA ARG A 85 -7.88 6.45 -9.05
C ARG A 85 -6.65 6.00 -8.27
N ARG A 86 -5.61 6.82 -8.35
CA ARG A 86 -4.48 6.83 -7.42
C ARG A 86 -4.99 6.74 -5.98
N ILE A 87 -4.48 5.79 -5.19
CA ILE A 87 -4.77 5.74 -3.75
C ILE A 87 -4.19 7.02 -3.13
N VAL A 88 -5.06 7.91 -2.64
CA VAL A 88 -4.65 9.09 -1.88
C VAL A 88 -4.67 8.69 -0.41
N LEU A 89 -3.48 8.39 0.13
CA LEU A 89 -3.33 8.16 1.56
C LEU A 89 -3.39 9.53 2.27
N SER A 90 -4.47 9.79 3.00
CA SER A 90 -4.56 10.88 3.97
C SER A 90 -4.11 10.41 5.35
N ASP A 91 -3.77 11.33 6.26
CA ASP A 91 -3.36 11.00 7.64
C ASP A 91 -4.39 10.10 8.36
N GLU A 92 -5.68 10.25 8.02
CA GLU A 92 -6.82 9.50 8.54
C GLU A 92 -6.97 8.07 7.98
N THR A 93 -6.28 7.70 6.90
CA THR A 93 -6.44 6.35 6.31
C THR A 93 -5.85 5.27 7.22
N PRO A 94 -6.65 4.30 7.73
CA PRO A 94 -6.10 3.22 8.53
C PRO A 94 -5.24 2.32 7.64
N ILE A 95 -3.92 2.32 7.86
CA ILE A 95 -3.00 1.43 7.16
C ILE A 95 -3.02 0.09 7.88
N SER A 96 -4.14 -0.62 7.82
CA SER A 96 -4.33 -1.87 8.55
C SER A 96 -3.63 -3.03 7.83
N ASN A 97 -3.95 -3.27 6.55
CA ASN A 97 -3.45 -4.42 5.79
C ASN A 97 -3.39 -4.16 4.27
N VAL A 98 -2.49 -4.82 3.53
CA VAL A 98 -2.39 -4.74 2.06
C VAL A 98 -3.72 -5.08 1.39
N ALA A 99 -4.50 -5.99 1.97
CA ALA A 99 -5.82 -6.37 1.48
C ALA A 99 -6.85 -5.23 1.48
N SER A 100 -6.73 -4.21 2.34
CA SER A 100 -7.68 -3.09 2.36
C SER A 100 -7.54 -2.16 1.15
N PHE A 101 -6.43 -2.27 0.42
CA PHE A 101 -6.17 -1.49 -0.79
C PHE A 101 -6.67 -2.20 -2.06
N VAL A 102 -7.17 -3.42 -1.94
CA VAL A 102 -7.91 -4.13 -2.98
C VAL A 102 -9.40 -3.94 -2.66
N THR A 103 -10.09 -3.08 -3.41
CA THR A 103 -11.55 -2.79 -3.35
C THR A 103 -12.19 -2.80 -1.96
N GLU A 104 -12.41 -1.60 -1.43
CA GLU A 104 -13.09 -1.37 -0.15
C GLU A 104 -14.54 -1.90 -0.17
N ARG A 105 -14.88 -2.73 0.83
CA ARG A 105 -16.26 -3.02 1.23
C ARG A 105 -16.71 -1.89 2.16
N ASN A 106 -17.33 -0.86 1.60
CA ASN A 106 -18.17 0.10 2.32
C ASN A 106 -19.52 0.25 1.61
#